data_AF-A0A099LDI1-F1
#
_entry.id   AF-A0A099LDI1-F1
#
_cell.length_a   1.000
_cell.length_b   1.000
_cell.length_c   1.000
_cell.angle_alpha   90.00
_cell.angle_beta   90.00
_cell.angle_gamma   90.00
#
_symmetry.space_group_name_H-M   'P 1'
#
loop_
_entity.id
_entity.type
_entity.pdbx_description
1 polymer ?
#
loop_
_entity_poly.entity_id
_entity_poly.type
_entity_poly.pdbx_seq_one_letter_code
_entity_poly.pdbx_strand_id
1 'polypeptide(L)'
;MKISIVAWLNTLLLSLLLASSLAFAGNDLPLYSKIYDEQRDPFKDAAAAITLAKQTNRNVLIEIGGNWCTWCHKIDAFLAKNPDVYQQLHANFVLLKVSVSDSNENSDFMKSLPPVLGYPHMYVATGKGKMILSKDTAEFLNSGDRAGTYSRTAWLEFIALWAAKNNAQNLAIKDEITGNSANSNTSTNTSKEQG
;
A
#
# COMPACT_ATOMS: atom_id res chain seq x y z
N MET A 1 -31.63 45.27 54.67
CA MET A 1 -31.59 45.08 53.20
C MET A 1 -30.15 45.25 52.73
N LYS A 2 -29.42 44.15 52.52
CA LYS A 2 -28.11 44.10 51.88
C LYS A 2 -28.10 42.83 51.03
N ILE A 3 -28.08 43.00 49.72
CA ILE A 3 -28.04 41.92 48.73
C ILE A 3 -26.56 41.57 48.56
N SER A 4 -26.16 40.37 48.96
CA SER A 4 -24.83 39.82 48.65
C SER A 4 -25.01 38.72 47.61
N ILE A 5 -24.73 39.10 46.38
CA ILE A 5 -24.52 38.21 45.23
C ILE A 5 -23.20 37.49 45.48
N VAL A 6 -23.23 36.19 45.77
CA VAL A 6 -22.03 35.37 45.87
C VAL A 6 -22.10 34.27 44.82
N ALA A 7 -21.31 34.49 43.78
CA ALA A 7 -20.58 33.50 42.99
C ALA A 7 -21.37 32.28 42.48
N TRP A 8 -22.03 32.47 41.34
CA TRP A 8 -22.18 31.41 40.34
C TRP A 8 -20.83 31.19 39.68
N LEU A 9 -19.99 30.33 40.27
CA LEU A 9 -18.70 29.99 39.68
C LEU A 9 -18.35 28.52 39.98
N ASN A 10 -19.05 27.59 39.34
CA ASN A 10 -18.50 26.26 39.08
C ASN A 10 -19.39 25.47 38.13
N THR A 11 -18.94 25.36 36.89
CA THR A 11 -19.01 24.22 35.94
C THR A 11 -19.16 24.73 34.52
N LEU A 12 -18.14 25.41 34.01
CA LEU A 12 -17.96 25.63 32.58
C LEU A 12 -16.50 25.36 32.23
N LEU A 13 -16.08 24.09 32.27
CA LEU A 13 -14.81 23.61 31.73
C LEU A 13 -14.84 22.09 31.64
N LEU A 14 -15.58 21.55 30.66
CA LEU A 14 -15.33 20.19 30.17
C LEU A 14 -15.58 20.09 28.65
N SER A 15 -15.09 21.08 27.91
CA SER A 15 -14.73 20.89 26.51
C SER A 15 -13.25 20.49 26.44
N LEU A 16 -12.95 19.27 26.90
CA LEU A 16 -11.70 18.62 26.54
C LEU A 16 -11.84 18.25 25.06
N LEU A 17 -11.52 19.21 24.20
CA LEU A 17 -11.19 18.97 22.80
C LEU A 17 -10.12 17.89 22.78
N LEU A 18 -10.53 16.65 22.50
CA LEU A 18 -9.66 15.68 21.84
C LEU A 18 -9.40 16.21 20.42
N ALA A 19 -8.64 17.31 20.35
CA ALA A 19 -7.81 17.56 19.19
C ALA A 19 -6.73 16.48 19.25
N SER A 20 -7.07 15.29 18.76
CA SER A 20 -6.10 14.28 18.39
C SER A 20 -5.27 14.92 17.28
N SER A 21 -4.24 15.65 17.65
CA SER A 21 -3.20 16.08 16.75
C SER A 21 -2.59 14.80 16.20
N LEU A 22 -3.07 14.36 15.04
CA LEU A 22 -2.27 13.57 14.10
C LEU A 22 -1.19 14.50 13.56
N ALA A 23 -0.33 14.98 14.45
CA ALA A 23 1.01 15.38 14.09
C ALA A 23 1.69 14.08 13.66
N PHE A 24 1.51 13.70 12.40
CA PHE A 24 2.49 12.89 11.70
C PHE A 24 3.74 13.76 11.62
N ALA A 25 4.46 13.87 12.74
CA ALA A 25 5.87 14.19 12.72
C ALA A 25 6.47 13.21 11.70
N GLY A 26 7.22 13.73 10.74
CA GLY A 26 7.90 12.93 9.72
C GLY A 26 8.80 11.90 10.40
N ASN A 27 8.24 10.74 10.71
CA ASN A 27 8.99 9.58 11.16
C ASN A 27 9.94 9.27 10.01
N ASP A 28 11.24 9.27 10.32
CA ASP A 28 12.25 8.88 9.36
C ASP A 28 11.86 7.53 8.77
N LEU A 29 11.52 7.50 7.47
CA LEU A 29 11.04 6.26 6.86
C LEU A 29 12.17 5.22 6.91
N PRO A 30 11.85 3.94 7.11
CA PRO A 30 12.83 2.87 6.99
C PRO A 30 13.54 2.95 5.64
N LEU A 31 14.82 2.56 5.59
CA LEU A 31 15.61 2.67 4.36
C LEU A 31 15.00 1.87 3.20
N TYR A 32 14.42 0.69 3.48
CA TYR A 32 13.70 -0.13 2.51
C TYR A 32 12.46 0.57 1.91
N SER A 33 11.97 1.64 2.52
CA SER A 33 10.85 2.44 1.99
C SER A 33 11.31 3.57 1.07
N LYS A 34 12.61 3.88 1.05
CA LYS A 34 13.16 5.07 0.38
C LYS A 34 13.83 4.73 -0.94
N ILE A 35 14.64 3.68 -0.96
CA ILE A 35 15.54 3.37 -2.07
C ILE A 35 15.40 1.93 -2.54
N TYR A 36 15.78 1.70 -3.80
CA TYR A 36 16.10 0.38 -4.31
C TYR A 36 17.56 0.05 -4.00
N ASP A 37 17.80 -0.96 -3.17
CA ASP A 37 19.13 -1.38 -2.75
C ASP A 37 19.29 -2.88 -2.98
N GLU A 38 20.19 -3.23 -3.91
CA GLU A 38 20.47 -4.61 -4.36
C GLU A 38 21.15 -5.46 -3.29
N GLN A 39 21.71 -4.85 -2.25
CA GLN A 39 22.41 -5.56 -1.16
C GLN A 39 21.49 -5.94 0.00
N ARG A 40 20.23 -5.50 -0.02
CA ARG A 40 19.27 -5.78 1.05
C ARG A 40 18.66 -7.16 0.88
N ASP A 41 18.40 -7.80 2.02
CA ASP A 41 17.66 -9.05 2.10
C ASP A 41 16.15 -8.75 2.10
N PRO A 42 15.43 -9.06 1.01
CA PRO A 42 14.02 -8.70 0.88
C PRO A 42 13.13 -9.47 1.86
N PHE A 43 13.53 -10.64 2.36
CA PHE A 43 12.77 -11.36 3.38
C PHE A 43 12.86 -10.67 4.73
N LYS A 44 14.05 -10.20 5.12
CA LYS A 44 14.24 -9.42 6.35
C LYS A 44 13.46 -8.11 6.29
N ASP A 45 13.52 -7.42 5.15
CA ASP A 45 12.80 -6.17 4.97
C ASP A 45 11.28 -6.37 4.95
N ALA A 46 10.78 -7.43 4.32
CA ALA A 46 9.37 -7.79 4.38
C ALA A 46 8.91 -8.10 5.80
N ALA A 47 9.69 -8.85 6.59
CA ALA A 47 9.38 -9.13 7.98
C ALA A 47 9.35 -7.85 8.83
N ALA A 48 10.30 -6.94 8.62
CA ALA A 48 10.32 -5.63 9.28
C ALA A 48 9.13 -4.76 8.87
N ALA A 49 8.80 -4.71 7.57
CA ALA A 49 7.67 -3.96 7.04
C ALA A 49 6.33 -4.47 7.59
N ILE A 50 6.13 -5.79 7.65
CA ILE A 50 4.94 -6.41 8.24
C ILE A 50 4.83 -6.09 9.74
N THR A 51 5.96 -6.16 10.46
CA THR A 51 6.00 -5.82 11.89
C THR A 51 5.58 -4.37 12.11
N LEU A 52 6.15 -3.43 11.36
CA LEU A 52 5.79 -2.02 11.43
C LEU A 52 4.33 -1.79 11.03
N ALA A 53 3.85 -2.44 9.97
CA ALA A 53 2.48 -2.33 9.49
C ALA A 53 1.49 -2.79 10.56
N LYS A 54 1.76 -3.90 11.26
CA LYS A 54 0.97 -4.37 12.39
C LYS A 54 0.96 -3.37 13.55
N GLN A 55 2.11 -2.83 13.94
CA GLN A 55 2.23 -1.86 15.03
C GLN A 55 1.50 -0.54 14.74
N THR A 56 1.42 -0.17 13.46
CA THR A 56 0.86 1.11 13.01
C THR A 56 -0.53 0.98 12.37
N ASN A 57 -1.14 -0.20 12.43
CA ASN A 57 -2.45 -0.51 11.83
C ASN A 57 -2.53 -0.14 10.33
N ARG A 58 -1.46 -0.39 9.59
CA ARG A 58 -1.34 -0.16 8.15
C ARG A 58 -1.26 -1.48 7.39
N ASN A 59 -1.39 -1.39 6.07
CA ASN A 59 -1.02 -2.47 5.16
C ASN A 59 0.43 -2.28 4.70
N VAL A 60 1.03 -3.33 4.14
CA VAL A 60 2.32 -3.25 3.44
C VAL A 60 2.02 -3.06 1.95
N LEU A 61 2.65 -2.04 1.37
CA LEU A 61 2.67 -1.84 -0.07
C LEU A 61 4.05 -2.24 -0.57
N ILE A 62 4.13 -3.28 -1.40
CA ILE A 62 5.40 -3.79 -1.92
C ILE A 62 5.53 -3.30 -3.36
N GLU A 63 6.59 -2.56 -3.66
CA GLU A 63 6.92 -2.08 -5.00
C GLU A 63 8.15 -2.84 -5.49
N ILE A 64 7.98 -3.66 -6.53
CA ILE A 64 9.09 -4.35 -7.18
C ILE A 64 9.59 -3.47 -8.32
N GLY A 65 10.90 -3.23 -8.35
CA GLY A 65 11.54 -2.38 -9.34
C GLY A 65 13.06 -2.39 -9.17
N GLY A 66 13.72 -1.32 -9.58
CA GLY A 66 15.17 -1.20 -9.44
C GLY A 66 15.68 0.15 -9.92
N ASN A 67 16.96 0.44 -9.68
CA ASN A 67 17.55 1.72 -10.06
C ASN A 67 17.60 1.96 -11.58
N TRP A 68 17.50 0.91 -12.38
CA TRP A 68 17.41 0.97 -13.85
C TRP A 68 15.99 1.29 -14.37
N CYS A 69 14.97 1.24 -13.51
CA CYS A 69 13.57 1.33 -13.90
C CYS A 69 13.09 2.77 -14.04
N THR A 70 12.97 3.25 -15.29
CA THR A 70 12.48 4.61 -15.60
C THR A 70 11.10 4.92 -15.02
N TRP A 71 10.18 3.97 -15.04
CA TRP A 71 8.83 4.17 -14.50
C TRP A 71 8.80 4.26 -12.98
N CYS A 72 9.68 3.53 -12.29
CA CYS A 72 9.87 3.63 -10.84
C CYS A 72 10.32 5.04 -10.46
N HIS A 73 11.29 5.61 -11.18
CA HIS A 73 11.70 7.01 -11.01
C HIS A 73 10.58 8.02 -11.30
N LYS A 74 9.70 7.70 -12.25
CA LYS A 74 8.50 8.53 -12.51
C LYS A 74 7.49 8.48 -11.35
N ILE A 75 7.32 7.34 -10.68
CA ILE A 75 6.50 7.26 -9.45
C ILE A 75 7.11 8.15 -8.37
N ASP A 76 8.41 8.02 -8.11
CA ASP A 76 9.09 8.83 -7.09
C ASP A 76 8.99 10.33 -7.39
N ALA A 77 9.21 10.74 -8.65
CA ALA A 77 9.06 12.13 -9.07
C ALA A 77 7.61 12.63 -8.97
N PHE A 78 6.63 11.77 -9.26
CA PHE A 78 5.22 12.11 -9.11
C PHE A 78 4.87 12.32 -7.63
N LEU A 79 5.26 11.40 -6.75
CA LEU A 79 4.98 11.51 -5.31
C LEU A 79 5.68 12.73 -4.70
N ALA A 80 6.92 13.03 -5.10
CA ALA A 80 7.64 14.22 -4.66
C ALA A 80 6.93 15.53 -5.07
N LYS A 81 6.27 15.55 -6.24
CA LYS A 81 5.49 16.70 -6.72
C LYS A 81 4.07 16.78 -6.13
N ASN A 82 3.59 15.72 -5.48
CA ASN A 82 2.26 15.61 -4.90
C ASN A 82 2.37 15.22 -3.40
N PRO A 83 2.82 16.14 -2.54
CA PRO A 83 3.13 15.85 -1.14
C PRO A 83 1.92 15.34 -0.34
N ASP A 84 0.72 15.74 -0.73
CA ASP A 84 -0.53 15.25 -0.15
C ASP A 84 -0.76 13.76 -0.47
N VAL A 85 -0.48 13.32 -1.70
CA VAL A 85 -0.56 11.91 -2.10
C VAL A 85 0.52 11.11 -1.38
N TYR A 86 1.75 11.62 -1.34
CA TYR A 86 2.86 11.01 -0.60
C TYR A 86 2.50 10.82 0.88
N GLN A 87 1.95 11.85 1.52
CA GLN A 87 1.53 11.77 2.92
C GLN A 87 0.41 10.74 3.11
N GLN A 88 -0.62 10.73 2.26
CA GLN A 88 -1.69 9.74 2.34
C GLN A 88 -1.17 8.31 2.12
N LEU A 89 -0.23 8.13 1.19
CA LEU A 89 0.40 6.84 0.93
C LEU A 89 1.09 6.32 2.20
N HIS A 90 1.99 7.11 2.78
CA HIS A 90 2.74 6.69 3.96
C HIS A 90 1.89 6.67 5.24
N ALA A 91 0.79 7.41 5.32
CA ALA A 91 -0.16 7.31 6.43
C ALA A 91 -0.96 6.00 6.41
N ASN A 92 -1.19 5.40 5.23
CA ASN A 92 -2.02 4.20 5.08
C ASN A 92 -1.21 2.92 4.82
N PHE A 93 0.02 3.05 4.32
CA PHE A 93 0.89 1.92 3.99
C PHE A 93 2.29 2.05 4.60
N VAL A 94 2.88 0.90 4.88
CA VAL A 94 4.32 0.74 4.97
C VAL A 94 4.83 0.36 3.59
N LEU A 95 5.51 1.29 2.91
CA LEU A 95 6.10 1.03 1.59
C LEU A 95 7.36 0.16 1.75
N LEU A 96 7.46 -0.88 0.95
CA LEU A 96 8.61 -1.76 0.83
C LEU A 96 9.05 -1.77 -0.64
N LYS A 97 10.19 -1.16 -0.93
CA LYS A 97 10.83 -1.25 -2.24
C LYS A 97 11.73 -2.47 -2.27
N VAL A 98 11.54 -3.34 -3.27
CA VAL A 98 12.37 -4.53 -3.49
C VAL A 98 13.08 -4.35 -4.83
N SER A 99 14.41 -4.39 -4.78
CA SER A 99 15.24 -4.27 -5.98
C SER A 99 15.28 -5.61 -6.71
N VAL A 100 15.14 -5.57 -8.03
CA VAL A 100 15.52 -6.64 -8.95
C VAL A 100 16.46 -6.02 -9.98
N SER A 101 17.47 -6.76 -10.40
CA SER A 101 18.54 -6.27 -11.29
C SER A 101 19.28 -7.43 -11.93
N ASP A 102 20.10 -7.16 -12.93
CA ASP A 102 20.96 -8.16 -13.56
C ASP A 102 21.98 -8.77 -12.57
N SER A 103 22.36 -8.03 -11.52
CA SER A 103 23.31 -8.46 -10.49
C SER A 103 22.64 -9.29 -9.39
N ASN A 104 21.39 -8.98 -9.07
CA ASN A 104 20.58 -9.65 -8.06
C ASN A 104 19.09 -9.57 -8.44
N GLU A 105 18.54 -10.69 -8.88
CA GLU A 105 17.12 -10.84 -9.23
C GLU A 105 16.22 -11.08 -8.02
N ASN A 106 16.79 -11.27 -6.82
CA ASN A 106 16.07 -11.67 -5.61
C ASN A 106 15.13 -12.87 -5.85
N SER A 107 15.58 -13.83 -6.65
CA SER A 107 14.74 -14.87 -7.27
C SER A 107 13.89 -15.68 -6.28
N ASP A 108 14.43 -16.04 -5.12
CA ASP A 108 13.67 -16.80 -4.11
C ASP A 108 12.56 -15.97 -3.46
N PHE A 109 12.79 -14.68 -3.25
CA PHE A 109 11.74 -13.76 -2.81
C PHE A 109 10.68 -13.59 -3.90
N MET A 110 11.09 -13.41 -5.16
CA MET A 110 10.18 -13.25 -6.28
C MET A 110 9.31 -14.48 -6.52
N LYS A 111 9.83 -15.70 -6.35
CA LYS A 111 9.05 -16.95 -6.42
C LYS A 111 7.97 -17.05 -5.34
N SER A 112 8.11 -16.33 -4.23
CA SER A 112 7.12 -16.30 -3.15
C SER A 112 5.93 -15.36 -3.43
N LEU A 113 6.03 -14.52 -4.47
CA LEU A 113 5.01 -13.57 -4.86
C LEU A 113 4.21 -14.08 -6.07
N PRO A 114 2.96 -13.60 -6.27
CA PRO A 114 2.29 -13.77 -7.55
C PRO A 114 3.16 -13.23 -8.70
N PRO A 115 3.06 -13.76 -9.92
CA PRO A 115 3.89 -13.33 -11.04
C PRO A 115 3.88 -11.82 -11.27
N VAL A 116 5.06 -11.25 -11.47
CA VAL A 116 5.23 -9.86 -11.91
C VAL A 116 4.91 -9.77 -13.40
N LEU A 117 4.09 -8.79 -13.78
CA LEU A 117 3.69 -8.58 -15.18
C LEU A 117 4.46 -7.44 -15.87
N GLY A 118 5.16 -6.61 -15.10
CA GLY A 118 5.93 -5.45 -15.57
C GLY A 118 6.62 -4.74 -14.41
N TYR A 119 7.40 -3.69 -14.68
CA TYR A 119 8.02 -2.89 -13.62
C TYR A 119 7.71 -1.40 -13.78
N PRO A 120 7.36 -0.68 -12.69
CA PRO A 120 7.15 -1.20 -11.33
C PRO A 120 5.88 -2.04 -11.23
N HIS A 121 5.93 -3.06 -10.38
CA HIS A 121 4.76 -3.86 -9.99
C HIS A 121 4.46 -3.65 -8.52
N MET A 122 3.18 -3.54 -8.18
CA MET A 122 2.75 -3.25 -6.82
C MET A 122 1.89 -4.37 -6.26
N TYR A 123 2.19 -4.72 -5.01
CA TYR A 123 1.38 -5.64 -4.22
C TYR A 123 0.87 -4.95 -2.97
N VAL A 124 -0.30 -5.36 -2.50
CA VAL A 124 -0.79 -4.99 -1.18
C VAL A 124 -0.89 -6.24 -0.33
N ALA A 125 -0.21 -6.26 0.81
CA ALA A 125 -0.35 -7.28 1.83
C ALA A 125 -0.89 -6.66 3.13
N THR A 126 -1.73 -7.40 3.84
CA THR A 126 -2.20 -6.97 5.16
C THR A 126 -1.05 -6.89 6.16
N GLY A 127 -1.23 -6.18 7.29
CA GLY A 127 -0.30 -6.22 8.43
C GLY A 127 -0.12 -7.61 9.09
N LYS A 128 -0.77 -8.65 8.56
CA LYS A 128 -0.57 -10.07 8.91
C LYS A 128 0.16 -10.86 7.83
N GLY A 129 0.63 -10.21 6.76
CA GLY A 129 1.32 -10.84 5.63
C GLY A 129 0.40 -11.52 4.60
N LYS A 130 -0.94 -11.53 4.77
CA LYS A 130 -1.84 -12.05 3.73
C LYS A 130 -1.88 -11.08 2.54
N MET A 131 -1.46 -11.55 1.37
CA MET A 131 -1.56 -10.82 0.10
C MET A 131 -3.02 -10.56 -0.25
N ILE A 132 -3.38 -9.34 -0.66
CA ILE A 132 -4.76 -8.96 -1.05
C ILE A 132 -4.84 -8.36 -2.46
N LEU A 133 -3.73 -7.85 -3.00
CA LEU A 133 -3.68 -7.32 -4.36
C LEU A 133 -2.33 -7.63 -5.02
N SER A 134 -2.37 -7.89 -6.33
CA SER A 134 -1.24 -7.87 -7.25
C SER A 134 -1.65 -7.00 -8.45
N LYS A 135 -0.89 -5.95 -8.77
CA LYS A 135 -1.30 -4.97 -9.76
C LYS A 135 -0.13 -4.33 -10.51
N ASP A 136 -0.27 -4.24 -11.82
CA ASP A 136 0.61 -3.44 -12.70
C ASP A 136 0.32 -1.94 -12.54
N THR A 137 1.35 -1.10 -12.66
CA THR A 137 1.22 0.34 -12.38
C THR A 137 0.71 1.20 -13.54
N ALA A 138 0.53 0.65 -14.74
CA ALA A 138 0.00 1.34 -15.90
C ALA A 138 -1.44 1.84 -15.68
N GLU A 139 -2.22 1.17 -14.83
CA GLU A 139 -3.58 1.58 -14.48
C GLU A 139 -3.65 2.87 -13.66
N PHE A 140 -2.52 3.36 -13.13
CA PHE A 140 -2.44 4.66 -12.46
C PHE A 140 -2.16 5.82 -13.42
N LEU A 141 -1.94 5.56 -14.70
CA LEU A 141 -1.65 6.61 -15.68
C LEU A 141 -2.92 7.38 -16.05
N ASN A 142 -2.76 8.64 -16.44
CA ASN A 142 -3.86 9.41 -17.00
C ASN A 142 -4.34 8.77 -18.32
N SER A 143 -5.65 8.55 -18.46
CA SER A 143 -6.24 7.97 -19.67
C SER A 143 -5.87 8.79 -20.91
N GLY A 144 -5.31 8.12 -21.92
CA GLY A 144 -4.91 8.75 -23.18
C GLY A 144 -3.58 9.51 -23.14
N ASP A 145 -2.87 9.50 -22.01
CA ASP A 145 -1.59 10.17 -21.89
C ASP A 145 -0.43 9.32 -22.42
N ARG A 146 0.08 9.70 -23.59
CA ARG A 146 1.26 9.08 -24.23
C ARG A 146 2.59 9.48 -23.55
N ALA A 147 2.60 10.54 -22.73
CA ALA A 147 3.79 10.98 -21.98
C ALA A 147 4.00 10.19 -20.68
N GLY A 148 2.97 9.49 -20.20
CA GLY A 148 3.06 8.61 -19.05
C GLY A 148 3.11 9.35 -17.72
N THR A 149 2.21 10.30 -17.50
CA THR A 149 2.03 10.95 -16.20
C THR A 149 1.02 10.18 -15.35
N TYR A 150 1.30 10.10 -14.05
CA TYR A 150 0.41 9.45 -13.08
C TYR A 150 -0.78 10.35 -12.72
N SER A 151 -1.94 9.72 -12.58
CA SER A 151 -3.20 10.33 -12.16
C SER A 151 -3.25 10.46 -10.64
N ARG A 152 -3.28 11.69 -10.13
CA ARG A 152 -3.48 11.96 -8.70
C ARG A 152 -4.77 11.33 -8.16
N THR A 153 -5.86 11.39 -8.94
CA THR A 153 -7.14 10.80 -8.55
C THR A 153 -7.01 9.28 -8.41
N ALA A 154 -6.41 8.59 -9.38
CA ALA A 154 -6.25 7.14 -9.34
C ALA A 154 -5.43 6.68 -8.12
N TRP A 155 -4.35 7.41 -7.79
CA TRP A 155 -3.56 7.14 -6.59
C TRP A 155 -4.35 7.32 -5.29
N LEU A 156 -5.12 8.40 -5.16
CA LEU A 156 -5.91 8.65 -3.95
C LEU A 156 -7.05 7.64 -3.78
N GLU A 157 -7.72 7.27 -4.88
CA GLU A 157 -8.75 6.23 -4.87
C GLU A 157 -8.16 4.88 -4.47
N PHE A 158 -7.01 4.52 -5.03
CA PHE A 158 -6.28 3.32 -4.64
C PHE A 158 -5.92 3.31 -3.16
N ILE A 159 -5.35 4.41 -2.65
CA ILE A 159 -4.98 4.53 -1.23
C ILE A 159 -6.22 4.36 -0.35
N ALA A 160 -7.32 5.01 -0.70
CA ALA A 160 -8.57 4.93 0.05
C ALA A 160 -9.17 3.53 0.05
N LEU A 161 -9.14 2.83 -1.09
CA LEU A 161 -9.71 1.49 -1.25
C LEU A 161 -8.88 0.43 -0.52
N TRP A 162 -7.55 0.49 -0.61
CA TRP A 162 -6.65 -0.54 -0.10
C TRP A 162 -6.10 -0.27 1.31
N ALA A 163 -6.55 0.79 1.97
CA ALA A 163 -6.24 1.06 3.37
C ALA A 163 -6.70 -0.07 4.30
N ALA A 164 -5.97 -0.28 5.40
CA ALA A 164 -6.18 -1.42 6.31
C ALA A 164 -7.60 -1.51 6.88
N LYS A 165 -8.30 -0.37 7.04
CA LYS A 165 -9.70 -0.31 7.49
C LYS A 165 -10.67 -1.11 6.61
N ASN A 166 -10.34 -1.31 5.33
CA ASN A 166 -11.17 -2.03 4.36
C ASN A 166 -10.76 -3.50 4.20
N ASN A 167 -9.80 -4.00 4.99
CA ASN A 167 -9.24 -5.34 4.80
C ASN A 167 -10.29 -6.46 4.81
N ALA A 168 -11.34 -6.36 5.63
CA ALA A 168 -12.40 -7.37 5.64
C ALA A 168 -13.08 -7.51 4.28
N GLN A 169 -13.42 -6.38 3.64
CA GLN A 169 -14.03 -6.36 2.32
C GLN A 169 -13.03 -6.77 1.23
N ASN A 170 -11.81 -6.23 1.28
CA ASN A 170 -10.77 -6.51 0.29
C ASN A 170 -10.39 -8.01 0.27
N LEU A 171 -10.39 -8.66 1.43
CA LEU A 171 -10.17 -10.10 1.54
C LEU A 171 -11.32 -10.91 0.95
N ALA A 172 -12.57 -10.53 1.23
CA ALA A 172 -13.75 -11.21 0.67
C ALA A 172 -13.76 -11.15 -0.86
N ILE A 173 -13.47 -9.98 -1.45
CA ILE A 173 -13.37 -9.79 -2.91
C ILE A 173 -12.27 -10.67 -3.51
N LYS A 174 -11.09 -10.71 -2.87
CA LYS A 174 -10.00 -11.58 -3.35
C LYS A 174 -10.41 -13.05 -3.32
N ASP A 175 -11.02 -13.49 -2.23
CA ASP A 175 -11.41 -14.90 -2.05
C ASP A 175 -12.52 -15.28 -3.06
N GLU A 176 -13.42 -14.36 -3.44
CA GLU A 176 -14.41 -14.54 -4.53
C GLU A 176 -13.76 -14.67 -5.92
N ILE A 177 -12.85 -13.76 -6.27
CA ILE A 177 -12.15 -13.79 -7.57
C ILE A 177 -11.34 -15.07 -7.72
N THR A 178 -10.62 -15.47 -6.67
CA THR A 178 -9.79 -16.67 -6.68
C THR A 178 -10.63 -17.95 -6.66
N GLY A 179 -11.75 -17.97 -5.92
CA GLY A 179 -12.71 -19.08 -5.92
C GLY A 179 -13.38 -19.30 -7.28
N ASN A 180 -13.81 -18.22 -7.95
CA ASN A 180 -14.41 -18.32 -9.28
C ASN A 180 -13.40 -18.75 -10.35
N SER A 181 -12.13 -18.31 -10.26
CA SER A 181 -11.07 -18.76 -11.17
C SER A 181 -10.67 -20.23 -10.97
N ALA A 182 -10.84 -20.80 -9.77
CA ALA A 182 -10.62 -22.21 -9.52
C ALA A 182 -11.76 -23.07 -10.09
N ASN A 183 -12.99 -22.57 -10.04
CA ASN A 183 -14.18 -23.28 -10.51
C ASN A 183 -14.32 -23.26 -12.04
N SER A 184 -13.86 -22.22 -12.73
CA SER A 184 -13.88 -22.14 -14.20
C SER A 184 -12.92 -23.09 -14.90
N ASN A 185 -11.86 -23.55 -14.21
CA ASN A 185 -10.87 -24.49 -14.76
C ASN A 185 -11.26 -25.97 -14.62
N THR A 186 -12.41 -26.29 -14.00
CA THR A 186 -12.90 -27.68 -13.85
C THR A 186 -13.87 -28.10 -14.95
N SER A 187 -14.33 -27.18 -15.82
CA SER A 187 -15.36 -27.47 -16.84
C SER A 187 -14.83 -27.76 -18.26
N THR A 188 -13.51 -27.85 -18.49
CA THR A 188 -12.95 -28.02 -19.86
C THR A 188 -12.26 -29.35 -20.13
N ASN A 189 -12.37 -30.36 -19.25
CA ASN A 189 -11.68 -31.65 -19.43
C ASN A 189 -12.60 -32.87 -19.41
N THR A 190 -13.70 -32.83 -20.18
CA THR A 190 -14.53 -34.01 -20.51
C THR A 190 -15.07 -33.89 -21.94
N SER A 191 -14.20 -33.92 -22.94
CA SER A 191 -14.61 -34.18 -24.33
C SER A 191 -13.43 -34.53 -25.25
N LYS A 192 -12.59 -35.51 -24.90
CA LYS A 192 -11.72 -36.20 -25.86
C LYS A 192 -11.41 -37.64 -25.41
N GLU A 193 -12.39 -38.52 -25.54
CA GLU A 193 -12.12 -39.96 -25.65
C GLU A 193 -13.31 -40.68 -26.33
N GLN A 194 -13.56 -40.33 -27.60
CA GLN A 194 -14.22 -41.22 -28.57
C GLN A 194 -13.65 -40.90 -29.96
N GLY A 195 -12.89 -41.85 -30.50
CA GLY A 195 -12.25 -41.81 -31.80
C GLY A 195 -11.35 -43.02 -31.96
#